data_AF-A0A2N0NLU2-F1
#
_entry.id   AF-A0A2N0NLU2-F1
#
_cell.length_a   1.000
_cell.length_b   1.000
_cell.length_c   1.000
_cell.angle_alpha   90.00
_cell.angle_beta   90.00
_cell.angle_gamma   90.00
#
_symmetry.space_group_name_H-M   'P 1'
#
loop_
_entity.id
_entity.type
_entity.pdbx_description
1 polymer ?
#
loop_
_entity_poly.entity_id
_entity_poly.type
_entity_poly.pdbx_seq_one_letter_code
_entity_poly.pdbx_strand_id
1 'polypeptide(L)' 'RYTILLALTMEGFVAIDIFEGSCDKKKFVDFVLDQVVPIMNPYLGDNSVIVMDNAKIHHNNDLVALLKGLEC' A
#
# COMPACT_ATOMS: atom_id res chain seq x y z
N ARG A 1 1.89 8.89 -20.54
CA ARG A 1 0.77 8.16 -19.88
C ARG A 1 0.99 8.30 -18.38
N TYR A 2 -0.02 8.74 -17.63
CA TYR A 2 0.09 8.85 -16.17
C TYR A 2 -0.50 7.61 -15.49
N THR A 3 0.06 7.26 -14.34
CA THR A 3 -0.43 6.24 -13.42
C THR A 3 -0.78 6.91 -12.09
N ILE A 4 -1.85 6.43 -11.46
CA ILE A 4 -2.32 6.89 -10.16
C ILE A 4 -2.29 5.68 -9.23
N LEU A 5 -1.57 5.79 -8.12
CA LEU A 5 -1.68 4.89 -6.98
C LEU A 5 -2.56 5.57 -5.92
N LEU A 6 -3.46 4.79 -5.35
CA LEU A 6 -4.52 5.27 -4.48
C LEU A 6 -4.71 4.30 -3.32
N ALA A 7 -4.77 4.81 -2.09
CA ALA A 7 -5.25 4.08 -0.94
C ALA A 7 -6.57 4.71 -0.44
N LEU A 8 -7.51 3.84 -0.10
CA LEU A 8 -8.87 4.17 0.32
C LEU A 8 -9.18 3.48 1.64
N THR A 9 -9.86 4.19 2.53
CA THR A 9 -10.50 3.64 3.73
C THR A 9 -12.02 3.81 3.62
N MET A 10 -12.75 3.41 4.66
CA MET A 10 -14.20 3.61 4.72
C MET A 10 -14.58 5.10 4.81
N GLU A 11 -13.65 5.95 5.25
CA GLU A 11 -13.80 7.40 5.42
C GLU A 11 -13.35 8.20 4.19
N GLY A 12 -12.71 7.56 3.20
CA GLY A 12 -12.33 8.18 1.94
C GLY A 12 -10.88 7.93 1.53
N PHE A 13 -10.33 8.85 0.73
CA PHE A 13 -8.96 8.74 0.23
C PHE A 13 -7.95 9.13 1.32
N VAL A 14 -6.90 8.32 1.46
CA VAL A 14 -5.87 8.52 2.50
C VAL A 14 -4.47 8.68 1.94
N ALA A 15 -4.20 8.18 0.73
CA ALA A 15 -2.95 8.42 0.02
C ALA A 15 -3.16 8.46 -1.50
N ILE A 16 -2.43 9.35 -2.17
CA ILE A 16 -2.39 9.51 -3.63
C ILE A 16 -0.95 9.71 -4.08
N ASP A 17 -0.52 8.97 -5.11
CA ASP A 17 0.70 9.26 -5.87
C ASP A 17 0.39 9.25 -7.37
N ILE A 18 0.69 10.36 -8.06
CA ILE A 18 0.45 10.54 -9.49
C ILE A 18 1.80 10.75 -10.18
N PHE A 19 2.13 9.88 -11.11
CA PHE A 19 3.41 9.93 -11.81
C PHE A 19 3.29 9.50 -13.27
N GLU A 20 4.26 9.93 -14.09
CA GLU A 20 4.34 9.51 -15.48
C GLU A 20 4.97 8.11 -15.60
N GLY A 21 4.44 7.29 -16.51
CA GLY A 21 4.93 5.94 -16.76
C GLY A 21 4.07 4.85 -16.11
N SER A 22 4.59 3.63 -16.07
CA SER A 22 3.95 2.47 -15.41
C SER A 22 4.44 2.30 -13.99
N CYS A 23 3.59 1.75 -13.11
CA CYS A 23 3.99 1.32 -11.78
C CYS A 23 4.81 0.01 -11.87
N ASP A 24 5.98 0.00 -11.24
CA ASP A 24 6.75 -1.22 -11.00
C ASP A 24 6.66 -1.66 -9.53
N LYS A 25 7.27 -2.80 -9.21
CA LYS A 25 7.25 -3.36 -7.85
C LYS A 25 7.88 -2.40 -6.84
N LYS A 26 8.98 -1.71 -7.18
CA LYS A 26 9.68 -0.83 -6.23
C LYS A 26 8.79 0.36 -5.89
N LYS A 27 8.26 1.04 -6.91
CA LYS A 27 7.37 2.19 -6.75
C LYS A 27 6.13 1.84 -5.93
N PHE A 28 5.57 0.65 -6.16
CA PHE A 28 4.44 0.14 -5.37
C PHE A 28 4.82 -0.08 -3.89
N VAL A 29 5.96 -0.71 -3.61
CA VAL A 29 6.45 -0.95 -2.24
C VAL A 29 6.70 0.37 -1.52
N ASP A 30 7.40 1.31 -2.16
CA ASP A 30 7.67 2.63 -1.59
C ASP A 30 6.35 3.35 -1.24
N PHE A 31 5.34 3.29 -2.13
CA PHE A 31 4.02 3.85 -1.85
C PHE A 31 3.36 3.23 -0.62
N VAL A 32 3.40 1.89 -0.48
CA VAL A 32 2.83 1.21 0.69
C VAL A 32 3.55 1.62 1.97
N LEU A 33 4.88 1.60 1.98
CA LEU A 33 5.67 1.89 3.18
C LEU A 33 5.61 3.36 3.60
N ASP A 34 5.68 4.27 2.63
CA ASP A 34 5.79 5.69 2.91
C ASP A 34 4.42 6.35 3.13
N GLN A 35 3.36 5.82 2.52
CA GLN A 35 2.03 6.46 2.52
C GLN A 35 0.93 5.64 3.20
N VAL A 36 0.98 4.30 3.15
CA VAL A 36 -0.09 3.44 3.68
C VAL A 36 0.22 2.94 5.10
N VAL A 37 1.44 2.45 5.34
CA VAL A 37 1.83 1.96 6.68
C VAL A 37 1.66 3.01 7.79
N PRO A 38 1.99 4.31 7.60
CA PRO A 38 1.86 5.31 8.67
C PRO A 38 0.42 5.54 9.18
N ILE A 39 -0.59 5.10 8.44
CA ILE A 39 -2.02 5.24 8.79
C ILE A 39 -2.66 3.91 9.22
N MET A 40 -1.92 2.80 9.13
CA MET A 40 -2.39 1.50 9.59
C MET A 40 -2.32 1.42 11.11
N ASN A 41 -3.29 0.72 11.70
CA ASN A 41 -3.25 0.33 13.10
C ASN A 41 -3.08 -1.20 13.20
N PRO A 42 -2.62 -1.72 14.36
CA PRO A 42 -2.58 -3.15 14.61
C PRO A 42 -3.96 -3.82 14.38
N TYR A 43 -3.93 -5.11 14.03
CA TYR A 43 -5.12 -5.91 13.78
C TYR A 43 -6.19 -5.77 14.88
N LEU A 44 -7.46 -5.65 14.45
CA LEU A 44 -8.66 -5.23 15.18
C LEU A 44 -8.88 -3.71 15.28
N GLY A 45 -7.87 -2.88 15.00
CA GLY A 45 -8.03 -1.43 14.86
C GLY A 45 -8.56 -1.00 13.50
N ASP A 46 -8.95 0.26 13.37
CA ASP A 46 -9.31 0.86 12.08
C ASP A 46 -8.11 0.82 11.12
N ASN A 47 -8.35 0.70 9.81
CA ASN A 47 -7.31 0.66 8.78
C ASN A 47 -6.23 -0.43 8.99
N SER A 48 -6.58 -1.54 9.68
CA SER A 48 -5.63 -2.61 10.01
C SER A 48 -5.47 -3.69 8.94
N VAL A 49 -6.14 -3.57 7.80
CA VAL A 49 -6.09 -4.57 6.72
C VAL A 49 -5.90 -3.87 5.38
N ILE A 50 -4.82 -4.20 4.68
CA ILE A 50 -4.61 -3.81 3.29
C ILE A 50 -5.32 -4.83 2.38
N VAL A 51 -6.21 -4.35 1.52
CA VAL A 51 -6.87 -5.16 0.48
C VAL A 51 -6.44 -4.66 -0.89
N MET A 52 -6.01 -5.58 -1.76
CA MET A 52 -5.50 -5.30 -3.11
C MET A 52 -6.03 -6.33 -4.09
N ASP A 53 -5.96 -6.03 -5.39
CA ASP A 53 -6.20 -7.04 -6.42
C ASP A 53 -5.01 -8.03 -6.52
N ASN A 54 -5.16 -9.08 -7.32
CA ASN A 54 -4.15 -10.14 -7.45
C ASN A 54 -3.13 -9.85 -8.57
N ALA A 55 -2.69 -8.59 -8.71
CA ALA A 55 -1.70 -8.24 -9.74
C ALA A 55 -0.30 -8.77 -9.38
N LYS A 56 0.47 -9.17 -10.40
CA LYS A 56 1.83 -9.73 -10.23
C LYS A 56 2.79 -8.80 -9.47
N ILE A 57 2.60 -7.49 -9.55
CA ILE A 57 3.44 -6.51 -8.86
C ILE A 57 3.24 -6.52 -7.34
N HIS A 58 2.08 -6.97 -6.85
CA HIS A 58 1.75 -7.11 -5.43
C HIS A 58 2.34 -8.37 -4.80
N HIS A 59 2.81 -9.33 -5.62
CA HIS A 59 3.46 -10.56 -5.14
C HIS A 59 4.88 -10.24 -4.69
N ASN A 60 5.01 -9.79 -3.44
CA ASN A 60 6.27 -9.42 -2.82
C ASN A 60 6.37 -9.96 -1.38
N ASN A 61 7.09 -11.08 -1.22
CA ASN A 61 7.28 -11.72 0.09
C ASN A 61 8.04 -10.83 1.07
N ASP A 62 8.94 -9.97 0.59
CA ASP A 62 9.72 -9.08 1.45
C ASP A 62 8.83 -7.99 2.06
N LEU A 63 7.88 -7.47 1.28
CA LEU A 63 6.86 -6.54 1.78
C LEU A 63 5.98 -7.21 2.84
N VAL A 64 5.55 -8.46 2.59
CA VAL A 64 4.75 -9.22 3.58
C VAL A 64 5.52 -9.45 4.87
N ALA A 65 6.80 -9.81 4.79
CA ALA A 65 7.64 -10.01 5.97
C ALA A 65 7.85 -8.70 6.74
N LEU A 66 8.03 -7.59 6.04
CA LEU A 66 8.19 -6.26 6.63
C LEU A 66 6.92 -5.81 7.36
N LEU A 67 5.75 -5.92 6.74
CA LEU A 67 4.48 -5.56 7.38
C LEU A 67 4.25 -6.37 8.65
N LYS A 68 4.52 -7.69 8.63
CA LYS A 68 4.43 -8.54 9.82
C LYS A 68 5.40 -8.12 10.93
N GLY A 69 6.59 -7.66 10.58
CA GLY A 69 7.60 -7.21 11.55
C GLY A 69 7.30 -5.84 12.17
N LEU A 70 6.43 -5.05 11.53
CA LEU A 70 5.98 -3.75 12.03
C LEU A 70 4.77 -3.85 12.96
N GLU A 71 4.22 -5.05 13.17
CA GLU A 71 3.02 -5.28 13.99
C GLU A 71 1.79 -4.47 13.54
N CYS A 72 1.75 -4.06 12.27
CA CYS A 72 0.60 -3.46 11.62
C CYS A 72 -0.29 -4.50 10.91
#